data_AF-A0A9X3PHE3-F1
#
_entry.id   AF-A0A9X3PHE3-F1
#
_cell.length_a   1.000
_cell.length_b   1.000
_cell.length_c   1.000
_cell.angle_alpha   90.00
_cell.angle_beta   90.00
_cell.angle_gamma   90.00
#
_symmetry.space_group_name_H-M   'P 1'
#
loop_
_entity.id
_entity.type
_entity.pdbx_description
1 polymer ?
#
loop_
_entity_poly.entity_id
_entity_poly.type
_entity_poly.pdbx_seq_one_letter_code
_entity_poly.pdbx_strand_id
1 'polypeptide(L)'
;MTASTETEVAPDELKELRVEIDALDAEIIRLWQRRAEVSKRVGEIRMANGGTRLVLDRERAILEKYRAALGDDGIQIAMLVLRAGRGPL
;
A
#
# COMPACT_ATOMS: atom_id res chain seq x y z
N MET A 1 -26.34 -36.22 16.11
CA MET A 1 -25.22 -35.97 15.17
C MET A 1 -25.86 -35.33 13.96
N THR A 2 -25.64 -34.08 13.59
CA THR A 2 -24.51 -33.15 13.77
C THR A 2 -25.08 -31.74 13.83
N ALA A 3 -24.60 -30.92 14.78
CA ALA A 3 -24.96 -29.51 14.86
C ALA A 3 -24.39 -28.79 13.63
N SER A 4 -25.27 -28.18 12.85
CA SER A 4 -24.90 -27.13 11.90
C SER A 4 -24.62 -25.89 12.72
N THR A 5 -23.35 -25.65 13.03
CA THR A 5 -22.91 -24.38 13.61
C THR A 5 -22.86 -23.35 12.48
N GLU A 6 -24.04 -22.85 12.10
CA GLU A 6 -24.18 -21.64 11.30
C GLU A 6 -23.73 -20.49 12.18
N THR A 7 -22.56 -19.94 11.87
CA THR A 7 -22.04 -18.71 12.47
C THR A 7 -22.94 -17.55 12.03
N GLU A 8 -24.03 -17.30 12.74
CA GLU A 8 -24.70 -16.00 12.72
C GLU A 8 -23.74 -14.98 13.34
N VAL A 9 -22.95 -14.30 12.50
CA VAL A 9 -22.17 -13.13 12.93
C VAL A 9 -23.15 -12.15 13.56
N ALA A 10 -23.01 -11.92 14.86
CA ALA A 10 -23.93 -11.05 15.58
C ALA A 10 -23.85 -9.63 14.97
N PRO A 11 -24.99 -8.92 14.79
CA PRO A 11 -25.00 -7.59 14.19
C PRO A 11 -24.05 -6.57 14.84
N ASP A 12 -23.65 -6.80 16.09
CA ASP A 12 -22.71 -5.95 16.82
C ASP A 12 -21.24 -6.26 16.49
N GLU A 13 -20.86 -7.53 16.28
CA GLU A 13 -19.52 -7.92 15.81
C GLU A 13 -19.22 -7.32 14.42
N LEU A 14 -20.22 -7.33 13.53
CA LEU A 14 -20.08 -6.70 12.21
C LEU A 14 -19.85 -5.19 12.28
N LYS A 15 -20.43 -4.49 13.27
CA LYS A 15 -20.20 -3.05 13.47
C LYS A 15 -18.78 -2.80 13.98
N GLU A 16 -18.31 -3.60 14.94
CA GLU A 16 -16.96 -3.48 15.48
C GLU A 16 -15.90 -3.72 14.40
N LEU A 17 -16.05 -4.76 13.58
CA LEU A 17 -15.14 -5.03 12.46
C LEU A 17 -15.10 -3.88 11.43
N ARG A 18 -16.22 -3.20 11.20
CA ARG A 18 -16.24 -2.03 10.29
C ARG A 18 -15.51 -0.83 10.88
N VAL A 19 -15.66 -0.60 12.18
CA VAL A 19 -14.88 0.45 12.87
C VAL A 19 -13.38 0.14 12.81
N GLU A 20 -13.00 -1.13 12.93
CA GLU A 20 -11.61 -1.56 12.75
C GLU A 20 -11.11 -1.31 11.33
N ILE A 21 -11.89 -1.66 10.30
CA ILE A 21 -11.56 -1.36 8.90
C ILE A 21 -11.37 0.15 8.68
N ASP A 22 -12.27 0.98 9.19
CA ASP A 22 -12.17 2.43 9.04
C ASP A 22 -10.87 2.98 9.67
N ALA A 23 -10.47 2.43 10.83
CA ALA A 23 -9.22 2.79 11.49
C ALA A 23 -7.98 2.34 10.69
N LEU A 24 -8.02 1.12 10.14
CA LEU A 24 -6.96 0.60 9.27
C LEU A 24 -6.82 1.41 7.99
N ASP A 25 -7.94 1.80 7.36
CA ASP A 25 -7.95 2.63 6.16
C ASP A 25 -7.37 4.02 6.43
N ALA A 26 -7.71 4.63 7.57
CA ALA A 26 -7.11 5.89 7.99
C ALA A 26 -5.58 5.78 8.14
N GLU A 27 -5.09 4.67 8.69
CA GLU A 27 -3.64 4.42 8.80
C GLU A 27 -2.99 4.18 7.44
N ILE A 28 -3.61 3.40 6.55
CA ILE A 28 -3.14 3.17 5.19
C ILE A 28 -3.01 4.50 4.43
N ILE A 29 -4.02 5.37 4.52
CA ILE A 29 -4.02 6.69 3.87
C ILE A 29 -2.89 7.57 4.42
N ARG A 30 -2.72 7.62 5.76
CA ARG A 30 -1.65 8.37 6.41
C ARG A 30 -0.27 7.89 5.96
N LEU A 31 -0.04 6.58 5.96
CA LEU A 31 1.22 5.97 5.52
C LEU A 31 1.48 6.21 4.04
N TRP A 32 0.44 6.12 3.21
CA TRP A 32 0.50 6.40 1.78
C TRP A 32 0.99 7.81 1.50
N GLN A 33 0.33 8.81 2.08
CA GLN A 33 0.67 10.23 1.91
C GLN A 33 2.11 10.48 2.34
N ARG A 34 2.50 9.98 3.52
CA ARG A 34 3.86 10.14 4.02
C ARG A 34 4.90 9.50 3.10
N ARG A 35 4.62 8.30 2.59
CA ARG A 35 5.53 7.60 1.67
C ARG A 35 5.68 8.37 0.35
N ALA A 36 4.60 8.94 -0.17
CA ALA A 36 4.62 9.74 -1.39
C ALA A 36 5.49 11.00 -1.21
N GLU A 37 5.33 11.73 -0.10
CA GLU A 37 6.15 12.90 0.24
C GLU A 37 7.65 12.55 0.30
N VAL A 38 8.00 11.48 1.02
CA VAL A 38 9.39 11.03 1.14
C VAL A 38 9.95 10.64 -0.23
N SER A 39 9.18 9.92 -1.04
CA SER A 39 9.59 9.53 -2.39
C SER A 39 9.81 10.74 -3.30
N LYS A 40 8.95 11.75 -3.22
CA LYS A 40 9.10 13.01 -3.96
C LYS A 40 10.39 13.72 -3.55
N ARG A 41 10.64 13.84 -2.23
CA ARG A 41 11.87 14.47 -1.72
C ARG A 41 13.13 13.74 -2.17
N VAL A 42 13.12 12.40 -2.18
CA VAL A 42 14.23 11.60 -2.73
C VAL A 42 14.43 11.90 -4.21
N GLY A 43 13.35 12.02 -4.99
CA GLY A 43 13.41 12.39 -6.41
C GLY A 43 14.02 13.78 -6.63
N GLU A 44 13.57 14.78 -5.87
CA GLU A 44 14.10 16.16 -5.90
C GLU A 44 15.60 16.20 -5.64
N ILE A 45 16.06 15.54 -4.56
CA ILE A 45 17.49 15.47 -4.21
C ILE A 45 18.27 14.80 -5.33
N ARG A 46 17.78 13.69 -5.88
CA ARG A 46 18.47 12.97 -6.96
C ARG A 46 18.61 13.81 -8.22
N MET A 47 17.53 14.46 -8.65
CA MET A 47 17.56 15.34 -9.84
C MET A 47 18.49 16.53 -9.64
N ALA A 48 18.51 17.13 -8.45
CA ALA A 48 19.42 18.23 -8.11
C ALA A 48 20.91 17.82 -8.19
N ASN A 49 21.21 16.52 -8.06
CA ASN A 49 22.57 15.97 -8.17
C ASN A 49 22.84 15.34 -9.54
N GLY A 50 22.10 15.70 -10.59
CA GLY A 50 22.30 15.19 -11.96
C GLY A 50 21.83 13.75 -12.19
N GLY A 51 21.14 13.15 -11.22
CA GLY A 51 20.56 11.82 -11.36
C GLY A 51 19.26 11.80 -12.16
N THR A 52 18.85 10.60 -12.59
CA THR A 52 17.62 10.41 -13.36
C THR A 52 16.36 10.56 -12.52
N ARG A 53 15.23 10.86 -13.17
CA ARG A 53 13.91 10.85 -12.51
C ARG A 53 13.56 9.48 -11.93
N LEU A 54 13.98 8.40 -12.59
CA LEU A 54 13.63 7.01 -12.25
C LEU A 54 14.88 6.14 -12.06
N VAL A 55 14.83 5.19 -11.11
CA VAL A 55 15.91 4.22 -10.88
C VAL A 55 15.29 2.82 -10.98
N LEU A 56 15.46 2.19 -12.14
CA LEU A 56 14.76 0.96 -12.50
C LEU A 56 15.00 -0.18 -11.51
N ASP A 57 16.25 -0.37 -11.06
CA ASP A 57 16.58 -1.42 -10.08
C ASP A 57 15.86 -1.21 -8.75
N ARG A 58 15.74 0.06 -8.33
CA ARG A 58 15.03 0.39 -7.10
C ARG A 58 13.53 0.15 -7.24
N GLU A 59 12.96 0.44 -8.39
CA GLU A 59 11.54 0.20 -8.65
C GLU A 59 11.23 -1.29 -8.73
N ARG A 60 12.07 -2.07 -9.41
CA ARG A 60 11.97 -3.53 -9.43
C ARG A 60 12.02 -4.12 -8.01
N ALA A 61 12.92 -3.63 -7.16
CA ALA A 61 12.99 -4.08 -5.76
C ALA A 61 11.72 -3.74 -4.96
N ILE A 62 11.05 -2.63 -5.27
CA ILE A 62 9.77 -2.26 -4.63
C ILE A 62 8.65 -3.18 -5.11
N LEU A 63 8.57 -3.44 -6.42
CA LEU A 63 7.60 -4.39 -6.98
C LEU A 63 7.74 -5.77 -6.32
N GLU A 64 8.97 -6.29 -6.25
CA GLU A 64 9.24 -7.58 -5.64
C GLU A 64 8.88 -7.61 -4.15
N LYS A 65 9.20 -6.54 -3.41
CA LYS A 65 8.83 -6.43 -1.99
C LYS A 65 7.32 -6.56 -1.76
N TYR A 66 6.51 -5.90 -2.59
CA TYR A 66 5.05 -5.98 -2.42
C TYR A 66 4.51 -7.33 -2.93
N ARG A 67 5.07 -7.87 -4.02
CA ARG A 67 4.72 -9.21 -4.50
C ARG A 67 4.95 -10.28 -3.44
N ALA A 68 6.12 -10.25 -2.79
CA ALA A 68 6.45 -11.20 -1.73
C ALA A 68 5.51 -11.11 -0.52
N ALA A 69 4.95 -9.93 -0.25
CA ALA A 69 4.07 -9.71 0.90
C ALA A 69 2.58 -9.96 0.59
N LEU A 70 2.12 -9.64 -0.62
CA LEU A 70 0.70 -9.56 -0.98
C LEU A 70 0.33 -10.40 -2.21
N GLY A 71 1.27 -11.20 -2.74
CA GLY A 71 1.06 -11.99 -3.95
C GLY A 71 0.94 -11.13 -5.20
N ASP A 72 0.14 -11.59 -6.17
CA ASP A 72 0.00 -10.94 -7.47
C ASP A 72 -0.58 -9.52 -7.37
N ASP A 73 -1.52 -9.29 -6.45
CA ASP A 73 -2.12 -7.97 -6.19
C ASP A 73 -1.09 -6.97 -5.62
N GLY A 74 -0.04 -7.47 -4.98
CA GLY A 74 1.07 -6.66 -4.49
C GLY A 74 1.73 -5.83 -5.59
N ILE A 75 1.80 -6.37 -6.82
CA ILE A 75 2.35 -5.62 -7.96
C ILE A 75 1.48 -4.40 -8.28
N GLN A 76 0.16 -4.53 -8.25
CA GLN A 76 -0.76 -3.42 -8.53
C GLN A 76 -0.63 -2.32 -7.48
N ILE A 77 -0.56 -2.71 -6.21
CA ILE A 77 -0.36 -1.77 -5.10
C ILE A 77 0.99 -1.06 -5.25
N ALA A 78 2.07 -1.79 -5.52
CA ALA A 78 3.40 -1.20 -5.71
C ALA A 78 3.43 -0.20 -6.88
N MET A 79 2.73 -0.48 -7.97
CA MET A 79 2.63 0.44 -9.11
C MET A 79 1.94 1.76 -8.73
N LEU A 80 0.81 1.69 -8.01
CA LEU A 80 0.12 2.88 -7.52
C LEU A 80 0.99 3.68 -6.53
N VAL A 81 1.68 2.96 -5.63
CA VAL A 81 2.59 3.51 -4.63
C VAL A 81 3.81 4.22 -5.28
N LEU A 82 4.35 3.65 -6.36
CA LEU A 82 5.43 4.28 -7.15
C LEU A 82 4.92 5.54 -7.86
N ARG A 83 3.74 5.47 -8.48
CA ARG A 83 3.09 6.59 -9.17
C ARG A 83 2.84 7.77 -8.24
N ALA A 84 2.39 7.53 -7.01
CA ALA A 84 2.13 8.58 -6.03
C ALA A 84 3.37 9.43 -5.70
N GLY A 85 4.56 8.82 -5.67
CA GLY A 85 5.80 9.51 -5.32
C GLY A 85 6.52 10.20 -6.49
N ARG A 86 6.46 9.63 -7.70
CA ARG A 86 7.27 10.08 -8.86
C ARG A 86 6.45 10.63 -10.03
N GLY A 87 5.13 10.62 -9.91
CA GLY A 87 4.21 10.90 -11.02
C GLY A 87 3.99 9.68 -11.94
N PRO A 88 3.12 9.82 -12.96
CA PRO A 88 2.96 8.80 -13.99
C PRO A 88 4.27 8.56 -14.74
N LEU A 89 4.38 7.38 -15.36
CA LEU A 89 5.47 7.06 -16.28
C LEU A 89 5.43 7.98 -17.49
#